data_AF-A0A948VVE0-F1
#
_entry.id   AF-A0A948VVE0-F1
#
_cell.length_a   1.000
_cell.length_b   1.000
_cell.length_c   1.000
_cell.angle_alpha   90.00
_cell.angle_beta   90.00
_cell.angle_gamma   90.00
#
_symmetry.space_group_name_H-M   'P 1'
#
loop_
_entity.id
_entity.type
_entity.pdbx_description
1 polymer ?
#
loop_
_entity_poly.entity_id
_entity_poly.type
_entity_poly.pdbx_seq_one_letter_code
_entity_poly.pdbx_strand_id
1 'polypeptide(L)'
;MPAASGTCRAGLGKRRSYASYVRALPKPFQKFPPDLSWDKLHILIEEGKVTFSSENVAFLIEDTDTQYLFVEKNIDRYLEIESECTPDDDFRGGLLSRDISDEKRLIIIKAMDLTLLASTPSRAAKVGPVLIRTGADVSEFGADAAVVIIVNSRPINVQIPLLNKFQRNLDDQQVRSILGSLPEPYSEIKPGYGTPRIKGTEANLEFVKWLEARRFISSWSQGGLFGLDDDIRINLRRK
;
A
#
# COMPACT_ATOMS: atom_id res chain seq x y z
N MET A 1 -34.29 29.60 16.68
CA MET A 1 -33.28 29.38 15.61
C MET A 1 -32.04 28.79 16.26
N PRO A 2 -31.37 27.79 15.67
CA PRO A 2 -31.03 27.73 14.24
C PRO A 2 -31.51 26.50 13.48
N ALA A 3 -31.59 26.70 12.17
CA ALA A 3 -31.79 25.71 11.13
C ALA A 3 -30.42 25.23 10.61
N ALA A 4 -30.26 23.92 10.43
CA ALA A 4 -29.20 23.32 9.62
C ALA A 4 -29.57 21.87 9.25
N SER A 5 -30.42 21.68 8.23
CA SER A 5 -30.61 20.35 7.61
C SER A 5 -31.10 20.38 6.15
N GLY A 6 -31.21 21.56 5.52
CA GLY A 6 -31.84 21.70 4.20
C GLY A 6 -30.92 21.55 2.97
N THR A 7 -29.60 21.70 3.12
CA THR A 7 -28.69 21.87 1.97
C THR A 7 -28.14 20.56 1.40
N CYS A 8 -27.99 19.50 2.20
CA CYS A 8 -27.44 18.23 1.70
C CYS A 8 -28.40 17.44 0.79
N ARG A 9 -29.72 17.47 1.05
CA ARG A 9 -30.70 16.69 0.26
C ARG A 9 -30.89 17.22 -1.17
N ALA A 10 -30.84 18.53 -1.37
CA ALA A 10 -31.09 19.15 -2.69
C ALA A 10 -29.94 18.90 -3.68
N GLY A 11 -28.69 18.90 -3.22
CA GLY A 11 -27.51 18.59 -4.05
C GLY A 11 -27.49 17.12 -4.50
N LEU A 12 -27.80 16.19 -3.59
CA LEU A 12 -27.91 14.76 -3.89
C LEU A 12 -29.01 14.45 -4.92
N GLY A 13 -30.14 15.16 -4.86
CA GLY A 13 -31.23 15.02 -5.83
C GLY A 13 -30.80 15.38 -7.26
N LYS A 14 -30.11 16.52 -7.43
CA LYS A 14 -29.59 16.95 -8.74
C LYS A 14 -28.55 15.98 -9.30
N ARG A 15 -27.65 15.45 -8.45
CA ARG A 15 -26.64 14.45 -8.84
C ARG A 15 -27.28 13.17 -9.39
N ARG A 16 -28.30 12.64 -8.71
CA ARG A 16 -29.02 11.43 -9.15
C ARG A 16 -29.76 11.62 -10.47
N SER A 17 -30.40 12.77 -10.67
CA SER A 17 -31.09 13.08 -11.94
C SER A 17 -30.09 13.15 -13.09
N TYR A 18 -28.93 13.79 -12.89
CA TYR A 18 -27.90 13.85 -13.92
C TYR A 18 -27.28 12.48 -14.20
N ALA A 19 -27.00 11.66 -13.18
CA ALA A 19 -26.53 10.29 -13.38
C ALA A 19 -27.52 9.44 -14.18
N SER A 20 -28.82 9.56 -13.87
CA SER A 20 -29.88 8.85 -14.62
C SER A 20 -29.94 9.28 -16.09
N TYR A 21 -29.77 10.58 -16.35
CA TYR A 21 -29.67 11.12 -17.71
C TYR A 21 -28.43 10.60 -18.45
N VAL A 22 -27.26 10.70 -17.83
CA VAL A 22 -25.98 10.25 -18.39
C VAL A 22 -26.04 8.76 -18.72
N ARG A 23 -26.58 7.93 -17.83
CA ARG A 23 -26.76 6.49 -18.04
C ARG A 23 -27.56 6.18 -19.31
N ALA A 24 -28.62 6.94 -19.55
CA ALA A 24 -29.51 6.79 -20.71
C ALA A 24 -28.87 7.22 -22.04
N LEU A 25 -27.72 7.90 -22.04
CA LEU A 25 -27.03 8.30 -23.26
C LEU A 25 -26.53 7.05 -24.03
N PRO A 26 -26.85 6.92 -25.33
CA PRO A 26 -26.57 5.69 -26.07
C PRO A 26 -25.10 5.52 -26.45
N LYS A 27 -24.34 6.61 -26.57
CA LYS A 27 -22.93 6.60 -27.00
C LYS A 27 -22.03 7.26 -25.96
N PRO A 28 -20.82 6.73 -25.73
CA PRO A 28 -19.82 7.41 -24.92
C PRO A 28 -19.27 8.63 -25.66
N PHE A 29 -18.83 9.62 -24.89
CA PHE A 29 -18.05 10.75 -25.38
C PHE A 29 -16.62 10.30 -25.70
N GLN A 30 -16.07 10.84 -26.79
CA GLN A 30 -14.67 10.59 -27.16
C GLN A 30 -13.72 11.42 -26.31
N LYS A 31 -14.14 12.63 -25.91
CA LYS A 31 -13.39 13.54 -25.04
C LYS A 31 -14.27 14.03 -23.89
N PHE A 32 -13.67 14.37 -22.77
CA PHE A 32 -14.39 15.08 -21.71
C PHE A 32 -14.92 16.42 -22.23
N PRO A 33 -16.20 16.76 -21.98
CA PRO A 33 -16.72 18.08 -22.29
C PRO A 33 -16.06 19.12 -21.36
N PRO A 34 -15.42 20.18 -21.91
CA PRO A 34 -14.54 21.07 -21.13
C PRO A 34 -15.30 21.95 -20.12
N ASP A 35 -16.57 22.27 -20.39
CA ASP A 35 -17.35 23.21 -19.57
C ASP A 35 -18.13 22.55 -18.43
N LEU A 36 -17.85 21.27 -18.14
CA LEU A 36 -18.52 20.54 -17.06
C LEU A 36 -17.75 20.67 -15.75
N SER A 37 -18.50 20.86 -14.66
CA SER A 37 -17.94 20.82 -13.31
C SER A 37 -17.37 19.43 -12.99
N TRP A 38 -16.36 19.36 -12.11
CA TRP A 38 -15.76 18.11 -11.63
C TRP A 38 -16.79 17.08 -11.16
N ASP A 39 -17.83 17.50 -10.41
CA ASP A 39 -18.94 16.61 -10.01
C ASP A 39 -19.64 15.90 -11.18
N LYS A 40 -19.76 16.58 -12.33
CA LYS A 40 -20.40 16.02 -13.52
C LYS A 40 -19.43 15.12 -14.29
N LEU A 41 -18.15 15.49 -14.36
CA LEU A 41 -17.10 14.66 -14.94
C LEU A 41 -16.96 13.34 -14.17
N HIS A 42 -17.00 13.40 -12.85
CA HIS A 42 -17.02 12.23 -11.97
C HIS A 42 -18.20 11.30 -12.28
N ILE A 43 -19.40 11.84 -12.51
CA ILE A 43 -20.58 11.05 -12.91
C ILE A 43 -20.39 10.42 -14.30
N LEU A 44 -19.81 11.15 -15.26
CA LEU A 44 -19.51 10.58 -16.57
C LEU A 44 -18.56 9.38 -16.47
N ILE A 45 -17.58 9.44 -15.56
CA ILE A 45 -16.65 8.35 -15.29
C ILE A 45 -17.36 7.17 -14.60
N GLU A 46 -18.13 7.43 -13.54
CA GLU A 46 -18.90 6.40 -12.82
C GLU A 46 -19.85 5.63 -13.75
N GLU A 47 -20.46 6.31 -14.72
CA GLU A 47 -21.39 5.72 -15.69
C GLU A 47 -20.69 5.19 -16.96
N GLY A 48 -19.34 5.22 -17.02
CA GLY A 48 -18.57 4.68 -18.15
C GLY A 48 -18.85 5.39 -19.48
N LYS A 49 -19.16 6.69 -19.45
CA LYS A 49 -19.59 7.46 -20.63
C LYS A 49 -18.47 8.23 -21.31
N VAL A 50 -17.20 8.02 -20.96
CA VAL A 50 -16.05 8.63 -21.65
C VAL A 50 -15.09 7.55 -22.07
N THR A 51 -14.63 7.62 -23.32
CA THR A 51 -13.66 6.68 -23.89
C THR A 51 -12.30 6.89 -23.24
N PHE A 52 -11.62 5.82 -22.83
CA PHE A 52 -10.30 5.93 -22.25
C PHE A 52 -9.22 6.27 -23.28
N SER A 53 -8.43 7.31 -23.02
CA SER A 53 -7.31 7.76 -23.83
C SER A 53 -6.31 8.55 -22.98
N SER A 54 -5.06 8.62 -23.42
CA SER A 54 -4.02 9.45 -22.79
C SER A 54 -4.42 10.93 -22.74
N GLU A 55 -5.06 11.44 -23.80
CA GLU A 55 -5.60 12.80 -23.84
C GLU A 55 -6.63 13.07 -22.73
N ASN A 56 -7.52 12.11 -22.47
CA ASN A 56 -8.54 12.25 -21.42
C ASN A 56 -7.94 12.10 -20.02
N VAL A 57 -6.87 11.30 -19.85
CA VAL A 57 -6.12 11.24 -18.59
C VAL A 57 -5.42 12.58 -18.32
N ALA A 58 -4.80 13.17 -19.35
CA ALA A 58 -4.12 14.47 -19.25
C ALA A 58 -5.11 15.62 -18.98
N PHE A 59 -6.32 15.56 -19.55
CA PHE A 59 -7.38 16.54 -19.29
C PHE A 59 -7.74 16.65 -17.80
N LEU A 60 -7.62 15.55 -17.04
CA LEU A 60 -7.99 15.50 -15.62
C LEU A 60 -6.84 15.87 -14.67
N ILE A 61 -5.69 16.34 -15.18
CA ILE A 61 -4.48 16.57 -14.36
C ILE A 61 -4.68 17.57 -13.22
N GLU A 62 -5.61 18.52 -13.36
CA GLU A 62 -5.93 19.52 -12.34
C GLU A 62 -6.76 18.96 -11.18
N ASP A 63 -7.42 17.80 -11.33
CA ASP A 63 -8.17 17.13 -10.28
C ASP A 63 -7.74 15.65 -10.16
N THR A 64 -6.73 15.44 -9.31
CA THR A 64 -6.06 14.14 -9.17
C THR A 64 -7.01 13.02 -8.72
N ASP A 65 -8.03 13.32 -7.89
CA ASP A 65 -9.00 12.29 -7.46
C ASP A 65 -9.91 11.84 -8.62
N THR A 66 -10.39 12.75 -9.46
CA THR A 66 -11.13 12.38 -10.70
C THR A 66 -10.21 11.66 -11.69
N GLN A 67 -8.94 12.08 -11.81
CA GLN A 67 -7.95 11.39 -12.63
C GLN A 67 -7.73 9.94 -12.15
N TYR A 68 -7.56 9.73 -10.84
CA TYR A 68 -7.43 8.39 -10.27
C TYR A 68 -8.67 7.54 -10.53
N LEU A 69 -9.87 8.09 -10.32
CA LEU A 69 -11.11 7.37 -10.57
C LEU A 69 -11.21 6.92 -12.04
N PHE A 70 -10.84 7.79 -12.98
CA PHE A 70 -10.88 7.47 -14.39
C PHE A 70 -9.94 6.33 -14.76
N VAL A 71 -8.71 6.35 -14.23
CA VAL A 71 -7.75 5.27 -14.42
C VAL A 71 -8.18 3.99 -13.71
N GLU A 72 -8.67 4.06 -12.48
CA GLU A 72 -9.19 2.92 -11.71
C GLU A 72 -10.29 2.18 -12.47
N LYS A 73 -11.29 2.90 -13.01
CA LYS A 73 -12.39 2.32 -13.78
C LYS A 73 -11.97 1.73 -15.12
N ASN A 74 -10.78 2.06 -15.62
CA ASN A 74 -10.27 1.65 -16.92
C ASN A 74 -8.87 1.01 -16.80
N ILE A 75 -8.58 0.38 -15.66
CA ILE A 75 -7.21 -0.02 -15.31
C ILE A 75 -6.56 -0.94 -16.36
N ASP A 76 -7.33 -1.83 -16.96
CA ASP A 76 -6.83 -2.72 -18.01
C ASP A 76 -6.34 -1.93 -19.22
N ARG A 77 -7.16 -1.00 -19.70
CA ARG A 77 -6.81 -0.16 -20.84
C ARG A 77 -5.65 0.78 -20.51
N TYR A 78 -5.61 1.32 -19.30
CA TYR A 78 -4.50 2.14 -18.83
C TYR A 78 -3.17 1.38 -18.92
N LEU A 79 -3.10 0.15 -18.44
CA LEU A 79 -1.87 -0.64 -18.46
C LEU A 79 -1.41 -0.99 -19.88
N GLU A 80 -2.32 -1.08 -20.86
CA GLU A 80 -1.97 -1.29 -22.27
C GLU A 80 -1.30 -0.08 -22.92
N ILE A 81 -1.65 1.15 -22.49
CA ILE A 81 -1.14 2.40 -23.07
C ILE A 81 -0.38 3.26 -22.05
N GLU A 82 0.11 2.66 -20.97
CA GLU A 82 0.68 3.40 -19.83
C GLU A 82 1.79 4.35 -20.27
N SER A 83 2.64 3.92 -21.21
CA SER A 83 3.72 4.73 -21.77
C SER A 83 3.25 5.99 -22.48
N GLU A 84 2.03 5.99 -23.04
CA GLU A 84 1.42 7.16 -23.70
C GLU A 84 0.84 8.15 -22.68
N CYS A 85 0.48 7.69 -21.49
CA CYS A 85 -0.07 8.52 -20.42
C CYS A 85 1.02 9.24 -19.59
N THR A 86 2.29 8.89 -19.79
CA THR A 86 3.47 9.42 -19.08
C THR A 86 3.28 9.62 -17.56
N PRO A 87 2.77 8.62 -16.82
CA PRO A 87 2.57 8.77 -15.38
C PRO A 87 3.93 8.79 -14.66
N ASP A 88 4.06 9.68 -13.68
CA ASP A 88 5.16 9.62 -12.72
C ASP A 88 4.87 8.59 -11.62
N ASP A 89 5.89 8.29 -10.82
CA ASP A 89 5.75 7.29 -9.77
C ASP A 89 4.93 7.76 -8.56
N ASP A 90 4.68 9.06 -8.40
CA ASP A 90 3.76 9.56 -7.38
C ASP A 90 2.33 9.22 -7.75
N PHE A 91 1.97 9.39 -9.03
CA PHE A 91 0.70 8.94 -9.59
C PHE A 91 0.55 7.42 -9.50
N ARG A 92 1.57 6.66 -9.93
CA ARG A 92 1.58 5.18 -9.75
C ARG A 92 1.41 4.79 -8.29
N GLY A 93 2.07 5.50 -7.37
CA GLY A 93 1.94 5.30 -5.93
C GLY A 93 0.54 5.60 -5.41
N GLY A 94 -0.16 6.59 -5.97
CA GLY A 94 -1.56 6.86 -5.69
C GLY A 94 -2.50 5.72 -6.10
N LEU A 95 -2.26 5.11 -7.26
CA LEU A 95 -3.07 4.00 -7.77
C LEU A 95 -3.01 2.75 -6.88
N LEU A 96 -1.90 2.51 -6.16
CA LEU A 96 -1.80 1.37 -5.24
C LEU A 96 -2.84 1.39 -4.11
N SER A 97 -3.38 2.57 -3.79
CA SER A 97 -4.42 2.75 -2.78
C SER A 97 -5.85 2.73 -3.35
N ARG A 98 -6.01 2.57 -4.67
CA ARG A 98 -7.31 2.57 -5.37
C ARG A 98 -7.91 1.18 -5.44
N ASP A 99 -9.19 1.08 -5.80
CA ASP A 99 -9.92 -0.19 -5.88
C ASP A 99 -9.59 -0.95 -7.18
N ILE A 100 -8.34 -1.38 -7.29
CA ILE A 100 -7.83 -2.24 -8.37
C ILE A 100 -7.41 -3.61 -7.81
N SER A 101 -7.25 -4.61 -8.67
CA SER A 101 -6.80 -5.94 -8.21
C SER A 101 -5.32 -5.93 -7.82
N ASP A 102 -4.90 -6.87 -6.97
CA ASP A 102 -3.50 -6.96 -6.55
C ASP A 102 -2.56 -7.33 -7.71
N GLU A 103 -3.03 -8.07 -8.71
CA GLU A 103 -2.29 -8.35 -9.94
C GLU A 103 -1.97 -7.05 -10.70
N LYS A 104 -2.94 -6.13 -10.77
CA LYS A 104 -2.74 -4.82 -11.40
C LYS A 104 -1.80 -3.94 -10.57
N ARG A 105 -1.90 -3.98 -9.24
CA ARG A 105 -0.94 -3.29 -8.35
C ARG A 105 0.49 -3.78 -8.56
N LEU A 106 0.71 -5.08 -8.78
CA LEU A 106 2.05 -5.60 -9.07
C LEU A 106 2.61 -5.12 -10.40
N ILE A 107 1.80 -5.05 -11.45
CA ILE A 107 2.23 -4.49 -12.74
C ILE A 107 2.69 -3.04 -12.55
N ILE A 108 1.90 -2.25 -11.81
CA ILE A 108 2.25 -0.85 -11.48
C ILE A 108 3.56 -0.77 -10.70
N ILE A 109 3.76 -1.60 -9.67
CA ILE A 109 5.01 -1.61 -8.89
C ILE A 109 6.21 -1.93 -9.77
N LYS A 110 6.09 -2.88 -10.70
CA LYS A 110 7.17 -3.25 -11.63
C LYS A 110 7.51 -2.14 -12.64
N ALA A 111 6.58 -1.23 -12.90
CA ALA A 111 6.80 -0.08 -13.76
C ALA A 111 7.43 1.13 -13.04
N MET A 112 7.48 1.12 -11.70
CA MET A 112 8.11 2.17 -10.90
C MET A 112 9.64 2.06 -10.91
N ASP A 113 10.32 3.19 -10.69
CA ASP A 113 11.73 3.19 -10.31
C ASP A 113 11.86 2.80 -8.83
N LEU A 114 12.10 1.51 -8.58
CA LEU A 114 12.24 0.95 -7.24
C LEU A 114 13.45 1.52 -6.47
N THR A 115 14.44 2.10 -7.15
CA THR A 115 15.62 2.70 -6.50
C THR A 115 15.27 3.98 -5.75
N LEU A 116 14.22 4.69 -6.19
CA LEU A 116 13.74 5.92 -5.56
C LEU A 116 12.84 5.68 -4.34
N LEU A 117 12.49 4.41 -4.04
CA LEU A 117 11.69 4.09 -2.85
C LEU A 117 12.43 4.41 -1.55
N ALA A 118 13.76 4.34 -1.55
CA ALA A 118 14.58 4.66 -0.38
C ALA A 118 14.42 6.13 0.08
N SER A 119 14.08 7.04 -0.83
CA SER A 119 13.84 8.46 -0.52
C SER A 119 12.36 8.82 -0.44
N THR A 120 11.44 7.85 -0.60
CA THR A 120 9.99 8.11 -0.70
C THR A 120 9.17 7.24 0.27
N PRO A 121 9.16 7.56 1.59
CA PRO A 121 8.46 6.75 2.61
C PRO A 121 6.96 6.55 2.35
N SER A 122 6.28 7.57 1.84
CA SER A 122 4.84 7.51 1.54
C SER A 122 4.50 6.49 0.46
N ARG A 123 5.38 6.34 -0.54
CA ARG A 123 5.24 5.34 -1.62
C ARG A 123 5.59 3.95 -1.10
N ALA A 124 6.70 3.83 -0.38
CA ALA A 124 7.13 2.57 0.22
C ALA A 124 6.07 1.95 1.15
N ALA A 125 5.36 2.78 1.93
CA ALA A 125 4.26 2.35 2.81
C ALA A 125 3.11 1.66 2.07
N LYS A 126 2.90 1.98 0.78
CA LYS A 126 1.83 1.40 -0.05
C LYS A 126 2.28 0.13 -0.76
N VAL A 127 3.58 0.00 -1.04
CA VAL A 127 4.16 -1.16 -1.73
C VAL A 127 4.12 -2.40 -0.83
N GLY A 128 4.56 -2.29 0.43
CA GLY A 128 4.71 -3.44 1.33
C GLY A 128 3.45 -4.30 1.50
N PRO A 129 2.26 -3.74 1.79
CA PRO A 129 1.03 -4.52 1.89
C PRO A 129 0.70 -5.33 0.62
N VAL A 130 1.02 -4.80 -0.57
CA VAL A 130 0.80 -5.51 -1.85
C VAL A 130 1.75 -6.71 -1.96
N LEU A 131 3.03 -6.53 -1.60
CA LEU A 131 4.02 -7.61 -1.63
C LEU A 131 3.64 -8.78 -0.71
N ILE A 132 3.04 -8.50 0.44
CA ILE A 132 2.58 -9.54 1.37
C ILE A 132 1.36 -10.28 0.83
N ARG A 133 0.33 -9.57 0.38
CA ARG A 133 -0.91 -10.21 -0.10
C ARG A 133 -0.68 -11.08 -1.35
N THR A 134 0.26 -10.68 -2.18
CA THR A 134 0.57 -11.37 -3.45
C THR A 134 1.66 -12.42 -3.33
N GLY A 135 2.45 -12.39 -2.26
CA GLY A 135 3.65 -13.21 -2.15
C GLY A 135 4.75 -12.88 -3.17
N ALA A 136 4.68 -11.73 -3.87
CA ALA A 136 5.58 -11.36 -4.97
C ALA A 136 7.07 -11.47 -4.60
N ASP A 137 7.92 -11.81 -5.56
CA ASP A 137 9.36 -11.86 -5.32
C ASP A 137 9.91 -10.48 -4.95
N VAL A 138 10.92 -10.45 -4.07
CA VAL A 138 11.53 -9.22 -3.55
C VAL A 138 13.01 -9.09 -3.90
N SER A 139 13.55 -9.99 -4.73
CA SER A 139 14.95 -9.96 -5.14
C SER A 139 15.33 -8.69 -5.92
N GLU A 140 14.36 -8.07 -6.61
CA GLU A 140 14.57 -6.84 -7.41
C GLU A 140 14.75 -5.58 -6.54
N PHE A 141 14.40 -5.64 -5.25
CA PHE A 141 14.52 -4.50 -4.35
C PHE A 141 15.91 -4.43 -3.72
N GLY A 142 16.55 -3.26 -3.84
CA GLY A 142 17.77 -2.95 -3.10
C GLY A 142 17.55 -2.90 -1.59
N ALA A 143 18.64 -3.07 -0.82
CA ALA A 143 18.60 -3.13 0.63
C ALA A 143 18.00 -1.85 1.27
N ASP A 144 18.32 -0.67 0.73
CA ASP A 144 17.79 0.60 1.23
C ASP A 144 16.28 0.72 1.00
N ALA A 145 15.80 0.30 -0.17
CA ALA A 145 14.37 0.25 -0.47
C ALA A 145 13.66 -0.75 0.47
N ALA A 146 14.26 -1.92 0.73
CA ALA A 146 13.72 -2.91 1.65
C ALA A 146 13.53 -2.34 3.07
N VAL A 147 14.54 -1.65 3.61
CA VAL A 147 14.45 -0.99 4.93
C VAL A 147 13.26 -0.03 4.98
N VAL A 148 13.14 0.87 3.98
CA VAL A 148 12.08 1.89 3.97
C VAL A 148 10.70 1.26 3.78
N ILE A 149 10.56 0.22 2.95
CA ILE A 149 9.31 -0.54 2.81
C ILE A 149 8.90 -1.15 4.15
N ILE A 150 9.80 -1.86 4.83
CA ILE A 150 9.50 -2.54 6.10
C ILE A 150 9.09 -1.54 7.19
N VAL A 151 9.85 -0.46 7.36
CA VAL A 151 9.63 0.52 8.44
C VAL A 151 8.34 1.30 8.24
N ASN A 152 7.95 1.58 6.99
CA ASN A 152 6.78 2.42 6.70
C ASN A 152 5.49 1.64 6.44
N SER A 153 5.55 0.32 6.20
CA SER A 153 4.39 -0.52 5.93
C SER A 153 3.68 -0.99 7.22
N ARG A 154 3.11 -0.05 7.96
CA ARG A 154 2.33 -0.34 9.19
C ARG A 154 0.99 -1.02 8.84
N PRO A 155 0.41 -1.86 9.72
CA PRO A 155 0.80 -2.16 11.12
C PRO A 155 1.87 -3.26 11.26
N ILE A 156 2.25 -3.60 12.50
CA ILE A 156 3.30 -4.59 12.81
C ILE A 156 3.08 -5.98 12.18
N ASN A 157 1.81 -6.36 11.98
CA ASN A 157 1.43 -7.60 11.31
C ASN A 157 1.72 -7.59 9.79
N VAL A 158 2.10 -6.46 9.21
CA VAL A 158 2.63 -6.34 7.85
C VAL A 158 4.16 -6.24 7.90
N GLN A 159 4.70 -5.49 8.85
CA GLN A 159 6.15 -5.27 8.98
C GLN A 159 6.94 -6.55 9.27
N ILE A 160 6.45 -7.45 10.15
CA ILE A 160 7.15 -8.70 10.44
C ILE A 160 7.18 -9.66 9.25
N PRO A 161 6.06 -9.94 8.55
CA PRO A 161 6.11 -10.69 7.30
C PRO A 161 7.04 -10.08 6.26
N LEU A 162 7.08 -8.74 6.13
CA LEU A 162 8.02 -8.09 5.21
C LEU A 162 9.46 -8.32 5.63
N LEU A 163 9.76 -8.19 6.92
CA LEU A 163 11.10 -8.47 7.45
C LEU A 163 11.52 -9.91 7.16
N ASN A 164 10.61 -10.88 7.27
CA ASN A 164 10.87 -12.27 6.89
C ASN A 164 11.12 -12.43 5.39
N LYS A 165 10.37 -11.70 4.57
CA LYS A 165 10.50 -11.74 3.11
C LYS A 165 11.83 -11.16 2.62
N PHE A 166 12.30 -10.09 3.26
CA PHE A 166 13.53 -9.37 2.90
C PHE A 166 14.80 -9.88 3.59
N GLN A 167 14.74 -10.99 4.34
CA GLN A 167 15.86 -11.47 5.16
C GLN A 167 17.20 -11.59 4.42
N ARG A 168 17.17 -11.93 3.13
CA ARG A 168 18.37 -12.12 2.28
C ARG A 168 18.92 -10.80 1.74
N ASN A 169 18.11 -9.76 1.68
CA ASN A 169 18.49 -8.44 1.16
C ASN A 169 19.13 -7.56 2.25
N LEU A 170 19.02 -7.96 3.53
CA LEU A 170 19.39 -7.12 4.68
C LEU A 170 20.66 -7.60 5.37
N ASP A 171 21.61 -6.68 5.56
CA ASP A 171 22.77 -6.90 6.41
C ASP A 171 22.42 -6.79 7.91
N ASP A 172 23.39 -7.10 8.78
CA ASP A 172 23.15 -7.12 10.22
C ASP A 172 22.89 -5.73 10.83
N GLN A 173 23.45 -4.67 10.24
CA GLN A 173 23.27 -3.30 10.72
C GLN A 173 21.86 -2.80 10.36
N GLN A 174 21.40 -3.09 9.14
CA GLN A 174 20.06 -2.79 8.67
C GLN A 174 19.00 -3.52 9.49
N VAL A 175 19.20 -4.80 9.80
CA VAL A 175 18.28 -5.55 10.68
C VAL A 175 18.20 -4.89 12.06
N ARG A 176 19.33 -4.50 12.67
CA ARG A 176 19.32 -3.79 13.98
C ARG A 176 18.60 -2.46 13.91
N SER A 177 18.79 -1.71 12.83
CA SER A 177 18.12 -0.43 12.61
C SER A 177 16.60 -0.62 12.50
N ILE A 178 16.15 -1.60 11.71
CA ILE A 178 14.74 -1.96 11.59
C ILE A 178 14.17 -2.33 12.96
N LEU A 179 14.80 -3.27 13.67
CA LEU A 179 14.34 -3.70 15.01
C LEU A 179 14.16 -2.50 15.94
N GLY A 180 15.14 -1.60 16.01
CA GLY A 180 15.07 -0.39 16.85
C GLY A 180 13.95 0.58 16.48
N SER A 181 13.41 0.52 15.25
CA SER A 181 12.32 1.37 14.78
C SER A 181 10.92 0.75 14.97
N LEU A 182 10.83 -0.55 15.24
CA LEU A 182 9.56 -1.23 15.45
C LEU A 182 8.91 -0.82 16.79
N PRO A 183 7.58 -0.94 16.93
CA PRO A 183 6.93 -0.76 18.22
C PRO A 183 7.40 -1.81 19.24
N GLU A 184 7.26 -1.49 20.52
CA GLU A 184 7.41 -2.49 21.58
C GLU A 184 6.44 -3.67 21.37
N PRO A 185 6.86 -4.89 21.71
CA PRO A 185 8.12 -5.26 22.33
C PRO A 185 9.25 -5.61 21.34
N TYR A 186 9.06 -5.39 20.02
CA TYR A 186 10.05 -5.78 19.00
C TYR A 186 11.33 -4.93 19.06
N SER A 187 11.22 -3.65 19.39
CA SER A 187 12.39 -2.76 19.59
C SER A 187 13.24 -3.06 20.82
N GLU A 188 12.76 -3.93 21.70
CA GLU A 188 13.53 -4.44 22.83
C GLU A 188 14.44 -5.63 22.45
N ILE A 189 14.33 -6.14 21.22
CA ILE A 189 15.19 -7.22 20.70
C ILE A 189 16.58 -6.65 20.37
N LYS A 190 17.39 -6.44 21.41
CA LYS A 190 18.76 -5.91 21.34
C LYS A 190 19.61 -6.49 22.47
N PRO A 191 20.95 -6.50 22.40
CA PRO A 191 21.77 -7.05 23.47
C PRO A 191 21.46 -6.42 24.84
N GLY A 192 21.24 -7.25 25.86
CA GLY A 192 20.83 -6.78 27.19
C GLY A 192 20.20 -7.87 28.07
N TYR A 193 19.57 -7.43 29.17
CA TYR A 193 18.94 -8.31 30.17
C TYR A 193 17.44 -8.50 29.99
N GLY A 194 16.84 -7.84 28.99
CA GLY A 194 15.40 -7.94 28.71
C GLY A 194 14.97 -9.34 28.30
N THR A 195 13.67 -9.61 28.41
CA THR A 195 13.06 -10.84 27.89
C THR A 195 11.77 -10.50 27.16
N PRO A 196 11.86 -9.92 25.94
CA PRO A 196 10.70 -9.51 25.17
C PRO A 196 9.78 -10.69 24.89
N ARG A 197 8.46 -10.42 24.90
CA ARG A 197 7.43 -11.41 24.57
C ARG A 197 6.59 -10.91 23.42
N ILE A 198 6.50 -11.70 22.35
CA ILE A 198 5.69 -11.37 21.16
C ILE A 198 4.64 -12.45 20.95
N LYS A 199 3.54 -12.11 20.27
CA LYS A 199 2.46 -13.07 19.99
C LYS A 199 2.96 -14.30 19.21
N GLY A 200 2.42 -15.48 19.51
CA GLY A 200 2.70 -16.75 18.82
C GLY A 200 2.11 -16.91 17.42
N THR A 201 2.27 -15.91 16.54
CA THR A 201 1.83 -16.02 15.14
C THR A 201 2.86 -16.77 14.30
N GLU A 202 2.44 -17.36 13.17
CA GLU A 202 3.35 -18.03 12.23
C GLU A 202 4.48 -17.09 11.76
N ALA A 203 4.15 -15.85 11.42
CA ALA A 203 5.13 -14.85 11.01
C ALA A 203 6.16 -14.54 12.11
N ASN A 204 5.71 -14.48 13.37
CA ASN A 204 6.61 -14.26 14.50
C ASN A 204 7.49 -15.47 14.79
N LEU A 205 6.97 -16.69 14.61
CA LEU A 205 7.75 -17.93 14.74
C LEU A 205 8.87 -18.01 13.70
N GLU A 206 8.55 -17.71 12.44
CA GLU A 206 9.55 -17.61 11.37
C GLU A 206 10.61 -16.54 11.70
N PHE A 207 10.14 -15.38 12.15
CA PHE A 207 10.99 -14.25 12.51
C PHE A 207 12.00 -14.61 13.62
N VAL A 208 11.57 -15.23 14.72
CA VAL A 208 12.50 -15.58 15.82
C VAL A 208 13.46 -16.71 15.46
N LYS A 209 13.01 -17.70 14.66
CA LYS A 209 13.88 -18.77 14.15
C LYS A 209 15.02 -18.19 13.32
N TRP A 210 14.69 -17.22 12.46
CA TRP A 210 15.68 -16.53 11.65
C TRP A 210 16.63 -15.66 12.49
N LEU A 211 16.11 -14.92 13.47
CA LEU A 211 16.94 -14.13 14.37
C LEU A 211 17.92 -15.00 15.19
N GLU A 212 17.49 -16.18 15.62
CA GLU A 212 18.35 -17.16 16.31
C GLU A 212 19.44 -17.68 15.37
N ALA A 213 19.07 -18.09 14.15
CA ALA A 213 20.01 -18.57 13.14
C ALA A 213 21.08 -17.54 12.77
N ARG A 214 20.71 -16.25 12.66
CA ARG A 214 21.63 -15.12 12.44
C ARG A 214 22.26 -14.56 13.72
N ARG A 215 22.05 -15.21 14.87
CA ARG A 215 22.67 -14.87 16.16
C ARG A 215 22.33 -13.46 16.67
N PHE A 216 21.17 -12.90 16.32
CA PHE A 216 20.63 -11.68 16.96
C PHE A 216 20.12 -11.96 18.37
N ILE A 217 19.54 -13.15 18.57
CA ILE A 217 19.07 -13.63 19.86
C ILE A 217 19.89 -14.85 20.30
N SER A 218 19.75 -15.23 21.57
CA SER A 218 20.39 -16.42 22.13
C SER A 218 19.54 -17.66 21.84
N SER A 219 18.25 -17.57 22.18
CA SER A 219 17.25 -18.61 21.98
C SER A 219 15.84 -18.02 22.11
N TRP A 220 14.83 -18.83 21.81
CA TRP A 220 13.43 -18.50 22.05
C TRP A 220 12.69 -19.74 22.56
N SER A 221 11.53 -19.52 23.18
CA SER A 221 10.61 -20.58 23.59
C SER A 221 9.18 -20.13 23.35
N GLN A 222 8.32 -21.04 22.91
CA GLN A 222 6.88 -20.81 22.79
C GLN A 222 6.15 -21.59 23.88
N GLY A 223 5.14 -20.99 24.49
CA GLY A 223 4.36 -21.64 25.55
C GLY A 223 4.65 -21.09 26.95
N GLY A 224 3.58 -20.89 27.74
CA GLY A 224 3.64 -20.67 29.18
C GLY A 224 3.71 -21.97 30.00
N LEU A 225 4.04 -21.84 31.30
CA LEU A 225 3.82 -22.91 32.28
C LEU A 225 2.34 -23.34 32.20
N PHE A 226 2.09 -24.63 31.96
CA PHE A 226 0.76 -25.24 31.81
C PHE A 226 -0.03 -24.88 30.53
N GLY A 227 0.60 -24.36 29.47
CA GLY A 227 -0.06 -24.18 28.16
C GLY A 227 -1.12 -23.08 28.13
N LEU A 228 -1.02 -22.09 29.03
CA LEU A 228 -1.97 -20.97 29.15
C LEU A 228 -1.58 -19.73 28.32
N ASP A 229 -0.43 -19.76 27.64
CA ASP A 229 0.12 -18.64 26.90
C ASP A 229 0.81 -19.14 25.63
N ASP A 230 0.38 -18.67 24.46
CA ASP A 230 0.97 -19.01 23.16
C ASP A 230 2.07 -18.03 22.74
N ASP A 231 2.40 -17.04 23.59
CA ASP A 231 3.44 -16.06 23.31
C ASP A 231 4.83 -16.71 23.17
N ILE A 232 5.63 -16.04 22.35
CA ILE A 232 7.03 -16.35 22.12
C ILE A 232 7.86 -15.50 23.07
N ARG A 233 8.57 -16.16 23.97
CA ARG A 233 9.57 -15.56 24.84
C ARG A 233 10.94 -15.57 24.15
N ILE A 234 11.58 -14.41 24.09
CA ILE A 234 12.89 -14.23 23.45
C ILE A 234 13.98 -14.06 24.51
N ASN A 235 15.04 -14.87 24.42
CA ASN A 235 16.23 -14.76 25.26
C ASN A 235 17.33 -14.00 24.50
N LEU A 236 17.73 -12.85 25.02
CA LEU A 236 18.69 -11.95 24.38
C LEU A 236 20.14 -12.39 24.62
N ARG A 237 21.03 -11.99 23.72
CA ARG A 237 22.47 -12.15 23.93
C ARG A 237 22.98 -11.09 24.90
N ARG A 238 23.91 -11.50 25.76
CA ARG A 238 24.70 -10.57 26.58
C ARG A 238 25.77 -9.91 25.70
N LYS A 239 26.14 -8.68 26.03
CA LYS A 239 27.32 -8.03 25.43
C LYS A 239 28.58 -8.81 25.76
#